data_AF-A0A2V7VC50-F1
#
_entry.id   AF-A0A2V7VC50-F1
#
_cell.length_a   1.000
_cell.length_b   1.000
_cell.length_c   1.000
_cell.angle_alpha   90.00
_cell.angle_beta   90.00
_cell.angle_gamma   90.00
#
_symmetry.space_group_name_H-M   'P 1'
#
loop_
_entity.id
_entity.type
_entity.pdbx_description
1 polymer ?
#
loop_
_entity_poly.entity_id
_entity_poly.type
_entity_poly.pdbx_seq_one_letter_code
_entity_poly.pdbx_strand_id
1 'polypeptide(L)' 'MADEQQPFADVVLLEDGFSLPELKWRELLFIGALRRDGAAFVRDPARRFRAAREGGRVVVRRASP' A
#
# COMPACT_ATOMS: atom_id res chain seq x y z
N MET A 1 -24.84 8.18 14.73
CA MET A 1 -25.04 7.45 13.46
C MET A 1 -23.65 7.10 12.98
N ALA A 2 -23.26 5.83 13.00
CA ALA A 2 -21.99 5.44 12.40
C ALA A 2 -22.20 5.44 10.89
N ASP A 3 -21.48 6.28 10.16
CA ASP A 3 -21.50 6.23 8.69
C ASP A 3 -21.07 4.83 8.26
N GLU A 4 -21.89 4.16 7.47
CA GLU A 4 -21.55 2.86 6.87
C GLU A 4 -20.41 3.08 5.88
N GLN A 5 -19.17 2.92 6.36
CA GLN A 5 -18.00 2.99 5.50
C GLN A 5 -17.95 1.72 4.64
N GLN A 6 -18.05 1.88 3.32
CA GLN A 6 -17.84 0.78 2.40
C GLN A 6 -16.36 0.34 2.47
N PRO A 7 -16.07 -0.94 2.80
CA PRO A 7 -14.69 -1.41 2.88
C PRO A 7 -13.95 -1.21 1.57
N PHE A 8 -12.69 -0.76 1.66
CA PHE A 8 -11.75 -0.65 0.53
C PHE A 8 -12.19 0.26 -0.63
N ALA A 9 -13.18 1.15 -0.44
CA ALA A 9 -13.65 2.06 -1.49
C ALA A 9 -12.52 2.92 -2.12
N ASP A 10 -11.47 3.21 -1.35
CA ASP A 10 -10.32 3.99 -1.81
C ASP A 10 -9.28 3.17 -2.58
N VAL A 11 -9.42 1.85 -2.65
CA VAL A 11 -8.50 0.95 -3.37
C VAL A 11 -8.98 0.80 -4.81
N VAL A 12 -8.14 1.22 -5.75
CA VAL A 12 -8.41 1.01 -7.19
C VAL A 12 -7.58 -0.16 -7.66
N LEU A 13 -8.24 -1.22 -8.13
CA LEU A 13 -7.58 -2.37 -8.72
C LEU A 13 -7.06 -2.03 -10.12
N LEU A 14 -5.87 -2.51 -10.42
CA LEU A 14 -5.20 -2.40 -11.72
C LEU A 14 -4.94 -3.83 -12.23
N GLU A 15 -4.64 -3.97 -13.53
CA GLU A 15 -4.36 -5.28 -14.15
C GLU A 15 -3.21 -6.03 -13.45
N ASP A 16 -2.18 -5.30 -13.00
CA ASP A 16 -0.96 -5.84 -12.42
C ASP A 16 -0.73 -5.43 -10.95
N GLY A 17 -1.78 -4.92 -10.29
CA GLY A 17 -1.65 -4.38 -8.95
C GLY A 17 -2.86 -3.59 -8.45
N PHE A 18 -2.59 -2.58 -7.65
CA PHE A 18 -3.61 -1.70 -7.09
C PHE A 18 -3.02 -0.33 -6.79
N SER A 19 -3.88 0.67 -6.61
CA SER A 19 -3.50 1.95 -6.04
C SER A 19 -4.32 2.29 -4.83
N LEU A 20 -3.73 3.05 -3.91
CA LEU A 20 -4.39 3.58 -2.73
C LEU A 20 -3.98 5.05 -2.49
N PRO A 21 -4.74 5.83 -1.71
CA PRO A 21 -4.34 7.18 -1.33
C PRO A 21 -3.01 7.20 -0.60
N GLU A 22 -2.21 8.24 -0.83
CA GLU A 22 -0.90 8.37 -0.19
C GLU A 22 -0.98 8.37 1.34
N LEU A 23 -2.03 8.96 1.93
CA LEU A 23 -2.23 8.94 3.38
C LEU A 23 -2.38 7.51 3.91
N LYS A 24 -3.19 6.68 3.25
CA LYS A 24 -3.35 5.26 3.60
C LYS A 24 -2.05 4.48 3.46
N TRP A 25 -1.22 4.81 2.47
CA TRP A 25 0.09 4.19 2.31
C TRP A 25 1.02 4.51 3.47
N ARG A 26 1.05 5.77 3.91
CA ARG A 26 1.85 6.19 5.07
C ARG A 26 1.41 5.52 6.36
N GLU A 27 0.11 5.37 6.58
CA GLU A 27 -0.44 4.63 7.72
C GLU A 27 0.02 3.17 7.71
N LEU A 28 -0.07 2.50 6.55
CA LEU A 28 0.38 1.10 6.41
C LEU A 28 1.88 0.95 6.63
N LEU A 29 2.70 1.87 6.12
CA LEU A 29 4.14 1.87 6.40
C LEU A 29 4.45 2.10 7.88
N PHE A 30 3.72 3.00 8.53
CA PHE A 30 3.88 3.27 9.95
C PHE A 30 3.50 2.05 10.81
N ILE A 31 2.31 1.48 10.58
CA ILE A 31 1.84 0.26 11.26
C ILE A 31 2.80 -0.91 10.99
N GLY A 32 3.23 -1.07 9.73
CA GLY A 32 4.21 -2.07 9.33
C GLY A 32 5.52 -1.89 10.09
N ALA A 33 6.08 -0.68 10.12
CA ALA A 33 7.34 -0.38 10.80
C ALA A 33 7.29 -0.61 12.33
N LEU A 34 6.12 -0.50 12.96
CA LEU A 34 5.95 -0.80 14.39
C LEU A 34 5.98 -2.31 14.69
N ARG A 35 5.66 -3.16 13.71
CA ARG A 35 5.72 -4.62 13.87
C ARG A 35 7.09 -5.14 13.44
N ARG A 36 7.70 -6.04 14.22
CA ARG A 36 9.03 -6.61 13.90
C ARG A 36 9.10 -7.16 12.47
N ASP A 37 8.11 -7.94 12.06
CA ASP A 37 8.02 -8.52 10.72
C ASP A 37 7.69 -7.46 9.66
N GLY A 38 6.89 -6.45 10.02
CA GLY A 38 6.54 -5.37 9.14
C GLY A 38 7.70 -4.39 8.90
N ALA A 39 8.60 -4.19 9.87
CA ALA A 39 9.80 -3.38 9.71
C ALA A 39 10.81 -4.06 8.77
N ALA A 40 10.99 -5.38 8.90
CA ALA A 40 11.76 -6.18 7.95
C ALA A 40 11.12 -6.11 6.56
N PHE A 41 9.79 -6.30 6.49
CA PHE A 41 9.04 -6.18 5.25
C PHE A 41 9.19 -4.79 4.63
N VAL A 42 9.08 -3.68 5.39
CA VAL A 42 9.18 -2.30 4.90
C VAL A 42 10.59 -1.89 4.50
N ARG A 43 11.62 -2.62 4.92
CA ARG A 43 13.03 -2.31 4.62
C ARG A 43 13.70 -3.27 3.63
N ASP A 44 13.05 -4.38 3.27
CA ASP A 44 13.59 -5.36 2.34
C ASP A 44 13.72 -4.80 0.90
N PRO A 45 14.94 -4.71 0.33
CA PRO A 45 15.15 -4.23 -1.03
C PRO A 45 14.85 -5.30 -2.10
N ALA A 46 14.77 -6.59 -1.75
CA ALA A 46 14.52 -7.71 -2.67
C ALA A 46 13.02 -7.96 -2.95
N ARG A 47 12.16 -6.98 -2.61
CA ARG A 47 10.72 -7.18 -2.64
C ARG A 47 10.18 -7.43 -4.05
N ARG A 48 9.26 -8.40 -4.11
CA ARG A 48 8.46 -8.76 -5.31
C ARG A 48 7.35 -7.75 -5.64
N PHE A 49 7.41 -6.53 -5.11
CA PHE A 49 6.43 -5.48 -5.38
C PHE A 49 7.13 -4.12 -5.47
N ARG A 50 6.72 -3.30 -6.42
CA ARG A 50 7.21 -1.92 -6.61
C ARG A 50 6.09 -0.94 -6.29
N ALA A 51 6.42 0.10 -5.52
CA ALA A 51 5.52 1.18 -5.19
C ALA A 51 5.98 2.47 -5.86
N ALA A 52 5.11 3.12 -6.64
CA ALA A 52 5.36 4.42 -7.27
C ALA A 52 4.33 5.44 -6.81
N ARG A 53 4.73 6.71 -6.69
CA ARG A 53 3.81 7.82 -6.37
C ARG A 53 3.33 8.47 -7.65
N GLU A 54 2.01 8.60 -7.79
CA GLU A 54 1.37 9.19 -8.96
C GLU A 54 0.09 9.90 -8.51
N GLY A 55 -0.03 11.21 -8.77
CA GLY A 55 -1.26 11.96 -8.52
C GLY A 55 -1.84 11.87 -7.10
N GLY A 56 -1.00 11.87 -6.06
CA GLY A 56 -1.43 11.73 -4.66
C GLY A 56 -1.84 10.31 -4.25
N ARG A 57 -1.57 9.33 -5.11
CA ARG A 57 -1.80 7.90 -4.85
C ARG A 57 -0.48 7.15 -4.90
N VAL A 58 -0.48 5.98 -4.26
CA VAL A 58 0.62 5.02 -4.37
C VAL A 58 0.12 3.84 -5.18
N VAL A 59 0.78 3.59 -6.31
CA VAL A 59 0.53 2.45 -7.19
C VAL A 59 1.48 1.34 -6.80
N VAL A 60 0.92 0.21 -6.37
CA VAL A 60 1.64 -1.00 -5.97
C VAL A 60 1.44 -2.05 -7.05
N ARG A 61 2.54 -2.45 -7.69
CA ARG A 61 2.56 -3.49 -8.73
C ARG A 61 3.40 -4.66 -8.29
N ARG A 62 3.12 -5.84 -8.82
CA ARG A 62 4.06 -6.96 -8.70
C ARG A 62 5.35 -6.59 -9.43
N ALA A 63 6.49 -6.79 -8.79
CA ALA A 63 7.76 -6.77 -9.51
C ALA A 63 7.77 -8.01 -10.40
N SER A 64 7.95 -7.81 -11.71
CA SER A 64 8.27 -8.91 -12.61
C SER A 64 9.54 -9.62 -12.15
N PRO A 65 9.67 -10.95 -12.37
CA PRO A 65 10.87 -11.72 -12.04
C PRO A 65 12.16 -11.08 -12.55
#